data_AF-A0A0H2RA64-F1
#
_entry.id   AF-A0A0H2RA64-F1
#
_cell.length_a   1.000
_cell.length_b   1.000
_cell.length_c   1.000
_cell.angle_alpha   90.00
_cell.angle_beta   90.00
_cell.angle_gamma   90.00
#
_symmetry.space_group_name_H-M   'P 1'
#
loop_
_entity.id
_entity.type
_entity.pdbx_description
1 polymer ?
#
loop_
_entity_poly.entity_id
_entity_poly.type
_entity_poly.pdbx_seq_one_letter_code
_entity_poly.pdbx_strand_id
1 'polypeptide(L)'
;IQLVCTRHNNSTSNLKNHALQCSPPKEKAGLIQKLLPGGTYTKLRMRFKLMEWIVRHRHPYAVVEDPELKEIFQMLYACVEVPSARTILRDVQEIFELS
;
A
#
# COMPACT_ATOMS: atom_id res chain seq x y z
N ILE A 1 -39.07 50.00 -18.68
CA ILE A 1 -38.92 48.71 -17.94
C ILE A 1 -37.43 48.44 -17.84
N GLN A 2 -36.84 48.62 -16.67
CA GLN A 2 -35.41 48.42 -16.45
C GLN A 2 -35.17 46.96 -16.08
N LEU A 3 -34.43 46.22 -16.92
CA LEU A 3 -34.01 44.86 -16.62
C LEU A 3 -32.71 44.90 -15.81
N VAL A 4 -32.82 44.68 -14.50
CA VAL A 4 -31.67 44.49 -13.61
C VAL A 4 -31.21 43.04 -13.75
N CYS A 5 -30.01 42.83 -14.32
CA CYS A 5 -29.38 41.52 -14.39
C CYS A 5 -28.54 41.30 -13.12
N THR A 6 -29.11 40.65 -12.10
CA THR A 6 -28.35 40.17 -10.94
C THR A 6 -28.31 38.66 -10.94
N ARG A 7 -27.44 38.08 -11.78
CA ARG A 7 -26.96 36.71 -11.58
C ARG A 7 -25.74 36.75 -10.66
N HIS A 8 -25.99 36.76 -9.36
CA HIS A 8 -24.95 36.39 -8.40
C HIS A 8 -24.72 34.88 -8.54
N ASN A 9 -23.66 34.52 -9.26
CA ASN A 9 -23.22 33.14 -9.39
C ASN A 9 -22.55 32.71 -8.07
N ASN A 10 -23.35 32.28 -7.09
CA ASN A 10 -22.87 31.80 -5.80
C ASN A 10 -22.29 30.36 -5.87
N SER A 11 -22.12 29.76 -7.06
CA SER A 11 -21.62 28.38 -7.18
C SER A 11 -20.18 28.21 -6.70
N THR A 12 -19.37 29.27 -6.62
CA THR A 12 -17.99 29.19 -6.11
C THR A 12 -17.86 29.50 -4.62
N SER A 13 -18.85 30.17 -3.99
CA SER A 13 -18.81 30.47 -2.55
C SER A 13 -18.93 29.19 -1.73
N ASN A 14 -19.70 28.22 -2.21
CA ASN A 14 -19.81 26.89 -1.61
C ASN A 14 -18.50 26.12 -1.67
N LEU A 15 -17.72 26.27 -2.75
CA LEU A 15 -16.44 25.57 -2.88
C LEU A 15 -15.39 26.11 -1.92
N LYS A 16 -15.31 27.44 -1.76
CA LYS A 16 -14.40 28.06 -0.79
C LYS A 16 -14.79 27.71 0.65
N ASN A 17 -16.08 27.72 0.98
CA ASN A 17 -16.57 27.30 2.30
C ASN A 17 -16.32 25.80 2.53
N HIS A 18 -16.54 24.95 1.53
CA HIS A 18 -16.21 23.54 1.60
C HIS A 18 -14.71 23.34 1.82
N ALA A 19 -13.83 24.03 1.09
CA ALA A 19 -12.38 23.92 1.29
C ALA A 19 -11.93 24.35 2.70
N LEU A 20 -12.58 25.36 3.28
CA LEU A 20 -12.30 25.83 4.65
C LEU A 20 -12.87 24.90 5.73
N GLN A 21 -14.02 24.26 5.47
CA GLN A 21 -14.72 23.39 6.42
C GLN A 21 -14.32 21.91 6.28
N CYS A 22 -13.77 21.52 5.13
CA CYS A 22 -13.32 20.17 4.85
C CYS A 22 -12.03 19.94 5.64
N SER A 23 -12.16 19.30 6.80
CA SER A 23 -11.01 18.64 7.41
C SER A 23 -10.64 17.47 6.49
N PRO A 24 -9.41 17.41 5.93
CA PRO A 24 -8.98 16.21 5.25
C PRO A 24 -9.12 15.07 6.26
N PRO A 25 -9.75 13.93 5.89
CA PRO A 25 -9.80 12.80 6.80
C PRO A 25 -8.37 12.50 7.21
N LYS A 26 -8.09 12.65 8.52
CA LYS A 26 -6.82 12.24 9.13
C LYS A 26 -6.52 10.87 8.56
N GLU A 27 -5.42 10.83 7.81
CA GLU A 27 -4.81 9.68 7.15
C GLU A 27 -5.66 8.40 7.16
N LYS A 28 -5.92 7.85 5.98
CA LYS A 28 -6.44 6.49 5.78
C LYS A 28 -5.48 5.38 6.30
N ALA A 29 -4.63 5.68 7.28
CA ALA A 29 -3.91 4.71 8.07
C ALA A 29 -4.94 3.80 8.76
N GLY A 30 -5.15 2.61 8.18
CA GLY A 30 -6.07 1.61 8.71
C GLY A 30 -7.32 1.31 7.88
N LEU A 31 -7.49 1.87 6.67
CA LEU A 31 -8.58 1.41 5.78
C LEU A 31 -8.45 -0.08 5.46
N ILE A 32 -7.22 -0.56 5.25
CA ILE A 32 -6.91 -1.98 5.06
C ILE A 32 -7.19 -2.79 6.33
N GLN A 33 -6.88 -2.25 7.51
CA GLN A 33 -7.16 -2.93 8.79
C GLN A 33 -8.66 -3.03 9.08
N LYS A 34 -9.47 -2.06 8.61
CA LYS A 34 -10.94 -2.11 8.66
C LYS A 34 -11.54 -3.08 7.63
N LEU A 35 -10.92 -3.21 6.45
CA LEU A 35 -11.39 -4.13 5.40
C LEU A 35 -11.00 -5.59 5.66
N LEU A 36 -9.84 -5.80 6.29
CA LEU A 36 -9.25 -7.11 6.59
C LEU A 36 -8.75 -7.12 8.03
N PRO A 37 -9.63 -7.39 9.02
CA PRO A 37 -9.21 -7.54 10.40
C PRO A 37 -8.24 -8.73 10.52
N GLY A 38 -6.94 -8.43 10.66
CA GLY A 38 -5.83 -9.40 10.67
C GLY A 38 -4.74 -9.13 9.62
N GLY A 39 -5.03 -8.30 8.61
CA GLY A 39 -4.11 -7.90 7.53
C GLY A 39 -3.15 -6.79 7.95
N THR A 40 -2.34 -6.98 8.99
CA THR A 40 -1.24 -6.05 9.29
C THR A 40 -0.05 -6.37 8.39
N TYR A 41 -0.10 -5.86 7.16
CA TYR A 41 1.07 -5.83 6.29
C TYR A 41 2.17 -5.00 6.95
N THR A 42 3.34 -5.60 7.14
CA THR A 42 4.58 -4.88 7.40
C THR A 42 5.64 -5.43 6.47
N LYS A 43 6.52 -4.55 5.98
CA LYS A 43 7.61 -4.94 5.07
C LYS A 43 8.47 -6.06 5.66
N LEU A 44 8.76 -5.99 6.95
CA LEU A 44 9.55 -7.00 7.66
C LEU A 44 8.83 -8.36 7.70
N ARG A 45 7.52 -8.37 8.00
CA ARG A 45 6.73 -9.60 8.05
C ARG A 45 6.58 -10.24 6.67
N MET A 46 6.40 -9.42 5.62
CA MET A 46 6.36 -9.90 4.24
C MET A 46 7.69 -10.56 3.84
N ARG A 47 8.83 -9.90 4.10
CA ARG A 47 10.17 -10.44 3.84
C ARG A 47 10.39 -11.77 4.56
N PHE A 48 10.09 -11.82 5.85
CA PHE A 48 10.25 -13.04 6.64
C PHE A 48 9.37 -14.19 6.10
N LYS A 49 8.12 -13.91 5.73
CA LYS A 49 7.21 -14.93 5.16
C LYS A 49 7.67 -15.43 3.80
N LEU A 50 8.15 -14.54 2.93
CA LEU A 50 8.73 -14.95 1.64
C LEU A 50 9.99 -15.80 1.83
N MET A 51 10.89 -15.39 2.72
CA MET A 51 12.09 -16.15 3.04
C MET A 51 11.75 -17.54 3.59
N GLU A 52 10.84 -17.62 4.56
CA GLU A 52 10.36 -18.87 5.16
C GLU A 52 9.77 -19.80 4.09
N TRP A 53 8.94 -19.26 3.19
CA TRP A 53 8.36 -20.01 2.07
C TRP A 53 9.44 -20.57 1.13
N ILE A 54 10.41 -19.74 0.74
CA ILE A 54 11.49 -20.12 -0.17
C ILE A 54 12.35 -21.22 0.44
N VAL A 55 12.78 -21.06 1.69
CA VAL A 55 13.64 -22.03 2.39
C VAL A 55 12.90 -23.34 2.62
N ARG A 56 11.65 -23.31 3.10
CA ARG A 56 10.88 -24.53 3.39
C ARG A 56 10.60 -25.37 2.15
N HIS A 57 10.27 -24.73 1.03
CA HIS A 57 9.90 -25.42 -0.20
C HIS A 57 11.06 -25.54 -1.20
N ARG A 58 12.27 -25.10 -0.81
CA ARG A 58 13.48 -25.13 -1.65
C ARG A 58 13.28 -24.42 -3.00
N HIS A 59 12.57 -23.30 -3.00
CA HIS A 59 12.40 -22.51 -4.21
C HIS A 59 13.70 -21.80 -4.60
N PRO A 60 13.95 -21.58 -5.90
CA PRO A 60 15.01 -20.69 -6.33
C PRO A 60 14.76 -19.27 -5.79
N TYR A 61 15.80 -18.58 -5.31
CA TYR A 61 15.65 -17.20 -4.82
C TYR A 61 15.10 -16.24 -5.88
N ALA A 62 15.34 -16.52 -7.16
CA ALA A 62 14.83 -15.74 -8.29
C ALA A 62 13.29 -15.75 -8.40
N VAL A 63 12.58 -16.65 -7.71
CA VAL A 63 11.11 -16.74 -7.76
C VAL A 63 10.44 -15.42 -7.33
N VAL A 64 11.06 -14.64 -6.43
CA VAL A 64 10.50 -13.34 -6.00
C VAL A 64 10.60 -12.27 -7.07
N GLU A 65 11.38 -12.50 -8.12
CA GLU A 65 11.60 -11.56 -9.20
C GLU A 65 10.64 -11.77 -10.38
N ASP A 66 9.92 -12.89 -10.38
CA ASP A 66 8.90 -13.26 -11.35
C ASP A 66 7.83 -12.16 -11.50
N PRO A 67 7.54 -11.70 -12.74
CA PRO A 67 6.64 -10.59 -12.96
C PRO A 67 5.19 -10.94 -12.61
N GLU A 68 4.72 -12.14 -12.94
CA GLU A 68 3.36 -12.59 -12.64
C GLU A 68 3.12 -12.68 -11.13
N LEU A 69 4.10 -13.18 -10.38
CA LEU A 69 4.02 -13.21 -8.91
C LEU A 69 3.96 -11.79 -8.32
N LYS A 70 4.75 -10.85 -8.84
CA LYS A 70 4.70 -9.44 -8.41
C LYS A 70 3.36 -8.80 -8.70
N GLU A 71 2.77 -9.08 -9.86
CA GLU A 71 1.43 -8.60 -10.23
C GLU A 71 0.37 -9.12 -9.27
N ILE A 72 0.42 -10.40 -8.88
CA ILE A 72 -0.48 -10.98 -7.87
C ILE A 72 -0.33 -10.23 -6.53
N PHE A 73 0.90 -9.99 -6.07
CA PHE A 73 1.10 -9.25 -4.82
C PHE A 73 0.60 -7.81 -4.91
N GLN A 74 0.81 -7.13 -6.04
CA GLN A 74 0.34 -5.76 -6.27
C GLN A 74 -1.19 -5.67 -6.35
N MET A 75 -1.85 -6.69 -6.92
CA MET A 75 -3.30 -6.82 -6.95
C MET A 75 -3.87 -6.89 -5.52
N LEU A 76 -3.21 -7.63 -4.62
CA LEU A 76 -3.63 -7.76 -3.22
C LEU A 76 -3.32 -6.50 -2.41
N TYR A 77 -2.19 -5.84 -2.67
CA TYR A 77 -1.79 -4.61 -2.02
C TYR A 77 -0.92 -3.74 -2.95
N ALA A 78 -1.48 -2.62 -3.39
CA ALA A 78 -0.83 -1.74 -4.36
C ALA A 78 0.53 -1.18 -3.91
N CYS A 79 0.75 -1.03 -2.60
CA CYS A 79 2.03 -0.54 -2.05
C CYS A 79 2.93 -1.68 -1.55
N VAL A 80 2.73 -2.91 -2.04
CA VAL A 80 3.59 -4.04 -1.66
C VAL A 80 5.01 -3.81 -2.14
N GLU A 81 5.97 -4.10 -1.27
CA GLU A 81 7.38 -4.04 -1.59
C GLU A 81 7.93 -5.47 -1.60
N VAL A 82 8.12 -6.01 -2.80
CA VAL A 82 8.70 -7.34 -2.99
C VAL A 82 10.22 -7.23 -2.91
N PRO A 83 10.90 -7.95 -1.99
CA PRO A 83 12.35 -7.92 -1.90
C PRO A 83 13.00 -8.56 -3.13
N SER A 84 14.22 -8.14 -3.45
CA SER A 84 15.03 -8.80 -4.49
C SER A 84 15.54 -10.16 -4.03
N ALA A 85 15.93 -11.02 -4.98
CA ALA A 85 16.50 -12.33 -4.69
C ALA A 85 17.74 -12.21 -3.80
N ARG A 86 18.59 -11.21 -4.04
CA ARG A 86 19.77 -10.89 -3.21
C ARG A 86 19.41 -10.51 -1.78
N THR A 87 18.27 -9.83 -1.59
CA THR A 87 17.81 -9.46 -0.24
C THR A 87 17.38 -10.70 0.53
N ILE A 88 16.59 -11.58 -0.08
CA ILE A 88 16.21 -12.86 0.53
C ILE A 88 17.44 -13.71 0.85
N LEU A 89 18.42 -13.79 -0.05
CA LEU A 89 19.65 -14.55 0.19
C LEU A 89 20.38 -14.08 1.45
N ARG A 90 20.53 -12.75 1.62
CA ARG A 90 21.14 -12.18 2.83
C ARG A 90 20.33 -12.48 4.07
N ASP A 91 18.99 -12.37 3.99
CA ASP A 91 18.10 -12.67 5.12
C ASP A 91 18.24 -14.13 5.58
N VAL A 92 18.40 -15.07 4.64
CA VAL A 92 18.65 -16.49 4.94
C VAL A 92 20.01 -16.68 5.61
N GLN A 93 21.06 -16.04 5.10
CA GLN A 93 22.41 -16.13 5.68
C GLN A 93 22.43 -15.59 7.11
N GLU A 94 21.83 -14.42 7.34
CA GLU A 94 21.74 -13.80 8.66
C GLU A 94 20.99 -14.69 9.66
N ILE A 95 19.85 -15.28 9.25
CA ILE A 95 19.10 -16.19 10.13
C ILE A 95 19.87 -17.48 10.41
N PHE A 96 20.61 -18.00 9.43
CA PHE A 96 21.46 -19.18 9.64
C PHE A 96 22.63 -18.89 10.58
N GLU A 97 23.26 -17.72 10.49
CA GLU A 97 24.34 -17.29 11.39
C GLU A 97 23.86 -17.06 12.83
N LEU A 98 22.58 -16.69 13.01
CA LEU A 98 21.94 -16.49 14.31
C LEU A 98 21.41 -17.79 14.95
N SER A 99 21.37 -18.90 14.21
CA SER A 99 20.81 -20.19 14.65
C SER A 99 21.89 -21.09 15.26
#